data_AF-A0A2R8AV41-F1
#
_entry.id   AF-A0A2R8AV41-F1
#
_cell.length_a   1.000
_cell.length_b   1.000
_cell.length_c   1.000
_cell.angle_alpha   90.00
_cell.angle_beta   90.00
_cell.angle_gamma   90.00
#
_symmetry.space_group_name_H-M   'P 1'
#
loop_
_entity.id
_entity.type
_entity.pdbx_description
1 polymer ?
#
loop_
_entity_poly.entity_id
_entity_poly.type
_entity_poly.pdbx_seq_one_letter_code
_entity_poly.pdbx_strand_id
1 'polypeptide(L)'
;MTRRTAIKTLHWTCAFLILYFFLVEPEDVRNLGAAALATHAGVGLLLAIASVVWFVIFAIKGLAGRAGPKLPPLAKRVHPVVHRILYFGLPFVVFTGAMTAIGAPYVIKAFGIVPLNTGGGTKALQGVFVEVHEIAFNILLFTIVAHAVFHLWRHYILRDNALRIMTPKALHRYL
;
A
#
# COMPACT_ATOMS: atom_id res chain seq x y z
N MET A 1 -22.59 -0.22 -7.46
CA MET A 1 -21.67 0.47 -6.50
C MET A 1 -21.34 1.87 -7.04
N THR A 2 -21.42 2.94 -6.23
CA THR A 2 -21.04 4.29 -6.71
C THR A 2 -19.52 4.46 -6.75
N ARG A 3 -19.00 5.36 -7.62
CA ARG A 3 -17.56 5.68 -7.71
C ARG A 3 -16.94 5.98 -6.34
N ARG A 4 -17.64 6.79 -5.52
CA ARG A 4 -17.18 7.15 -4.18
C ARG A 4 -17.05 5.94 -3.26
N THR A 5 -17.98 4.99 -3.37
CA THR A 5 -17.93 3.75 -2.59
C THR A 5 -16.74 2.91 -3.02
N ALA A 6 -16.52 2.76 -4.33
CA ALA A 6 -15.39 2.01 -4.87
C ALA A 6 -14.03 2.55 -4.37
N ILE A 7 -13.85 3.88 -4.41
CA ILE A 7 -12.62 4.53 -3.94
C ILE A 7 -12.40 4.31 -2.44
N LYS A 8 -13.46 4.38 -1.61
CA LYS A 8 -13.36 4.10 -0.18
C LYS A 8 -12.98 2.65 0.07
N THR A 9 -13.67 1.72 -0.58
CA THR A 9 -13.38 0.29 -0.44
C THR A 9 -11.94 0.02 -0.80
N LEU A 10 -11.48 0.47 -1.98
CA LEU A 10 -10.13 0.21 -2.44
C LEU A 10 -9.05 0.88 -1.56
N HIS A 11 -9.29 2.09 -1.05
CA HIS A 11 -8.40 2.72 -0.05
C HIS A 11 -8.24 1.86 1.20
N TRP A 12 -9.35 1.45 1.82
CA TRP A 12 -9.29 0.66 3.06
C TRP A 12 -8.80 -0.76 2.82
N THR A 13 -9.09 -1.36 1.67
CA THR A 13 -8.50 -2.63 1.24
C THR A 13 -6.98 -2.52 1.18
N CYS A 14 -6.43 -1.51 0.48
CA CYS A 14 -4.98 -1.29 0.46
C CYS A 14 -4.42 -1.05 1.86
N ALA A 15 -5.08 -0.23 2.68
CA ALA A 15 -4.62 0.07 4.04
C ALA A 15 -4.52 -1.20 4.91
N PHE A 16 -5.53 -2.08 4.90
CA PHE A 16 -5.49 -3.33 5.67
C PHE A 16 -4.51 -4.35 5.12
N LEU A 17 -4.34 -4.44 3.79
CA LEU A 17 -3.32 -5.29 3.18
C LEU A 17 -1.92 -4.81 3.54
N ILE A 18 -1.67 -3.51 3.55
CA ILE A 18 -0.36 -2.94 3.98
C ILE A 18 -0.16 -3.15 5.49
N LEU A 19 -1.22 -3.01 6.30
CA LEU A 19 -1.14 -3.32 7.73
C LEU A 19 -0.77 -4.79 7.96
N TYR A 20 -1.28 -5.73 7.16
CA TYR A 20 -0.84 -7.11 7.21
C TYR A 20 0.68 -7.23 7.00
N PHE A 21 1.25 -6.54 5.99
CA PHE A 21 2.70 -6.56 5.75
C PHE A 21 3.53 -5.90 6.84
N PHE A 22 2.96 -4.93 7.55
CA PHE A 22 3.59 -4.36 8.74
C PHE A 22 3.57 -5.33 9.93
N LEU A 23 2.57 -6.20 10.04
CA LEU A 23 2.43 -7.14 11.15
C LEU A 23 3.03 -8.53 10.87
N VAL A 24 3.29 -8.86 9.61
CA VAL A 24 3.78 -10.15 9.15
C VAL A 24 5.06 -9.91 8.36
N GLU A 25 6.17 -9.87 9.08
CA GLU A 25 7.46 -9.52 8.51
C GLU A 25 8.09 -10.71 7.75
N PRO A 26 8.99 -10.45 6.79
CA PRO A 26 9.67 -11.52 6.04
C PRO A 26 10.43 -12.51 6.93
N GLU A 27 10.95 -12.04 8.06
CA GLU A 27 11.66 -12.85 9.04
C GLU A 27 10.74 -13.87 9.73
N ASP A 28 9.55 -13.43 10.16
CA ASP A 28 8.51 -14.29 10.73
C ASP A 28 8.11 -15.38 9.73
N VAL A 29 7.91 -14.98 8.49
CA VAL A 29 7.51 -15.86 7.40
C VAL A 29 8.58 -16.92 7.11
N ARG A 30 9.86 -16.53 7.14
CA ARG A 30 10.98 -17.48 6.98
C ARG A 30 10.99 -18.54 8.07
N ASN A 31 10.70 -18.16 9.31
CA ASN A 31 10.72 -19.06 10.46
C ASN A 31 9.50 -20.00 10.49
N LEU A 32 8.37 -19.58 9.95
CA LEU A 32 7.11 -20.33 9.91
C LEU A 32 6.97 -21.29 8.71
N GLY A 33 7.90 -21.24 7.76
CA GLY A 33 8.03 -22.22 6.67
C GLY A 33 7.24 -21.89 5.39
N ALA A 34 7.18 -22.85 4.47
CA ALA A 34 6.70 -22.64 3.10
C ALA A 34 5.24 -22.17 2.99
N ALA A 35 4.37 -22.61 3.92
CA ALA A 35 2.96 -22.20 3.94
C ALA A 35 2.81 -20.71 4.29
N ALA A 36 3.60 -20.22 5.25
CA ALA A 36 3.62 -18.80 5.59
C ALA A 36 4.12 -17.97 4.40
N LEU A 37 5.17 -18.43 3.71
CA LEU A 37 5.70 -17.75 2.52
C LEU A 37 4.67 -17.71 1.39
N ALA A 38 3.96 -18.81 1.15
CA ALA A 38 2.90 -18.89 0.17
C ALA A 38 1.76 -17.89 0.48
N THR A 39 1.34 -17.79 1.74
CA THR A 39 0.32 -16.83 2.18
C THR A 39 0.80 -15.39 2.03
N HIS A 40 2.02 -15.06 2.47
CA HIS A 40 2.60 -13.73 2.33
C HIS A 40 2.68 -13.30 0.85
N ALA A 41 3.17 -14.19 -0.03
CA ALA A 41 3.18 -13.97 -1.47
C ALA A 41 1.77 -13.81 -2.05
N GLY A 42 0.80 -14.57 -1.53
CA GLY A 42 -0.61 -14.47 -1.93
C GLY A 42 -1.26 -13.13 -1.57
N VAL A 43 -1.05 -12.66 -0.34
CA VAL A 43 -1.52 -11.33 0.08
C VAL A 43 -0.82 -10.24 -0.74
N GLY A 44 0.43 -10.48 -1.14
CA GLY A 44 1.19 -9.58 -2.03
C GLY A 44 0.56 -9.48 -3.41
N LEU A 45 0.09 -10.60 -3.95
CA LEU A 45 -0.66 -10.63 -5.21
C LEU A 45 -1.99 -9.86 -5.11
N LEU A 46 -2.72 -9.98 -3.99
CA LEU A 46 -3.94 -9.20 -3.77
C LEU A 46 -3.65 -7.69 -3.72
N LEU A 47 -2.58 -7.29 -3.01
CA LEU A 47 -2.14 -5.90 -2.96
C LEU A 47 -1.68 -5.42 -4.34
N ALA A 48 -1.04 -6.29 -5.14
CA ALA A 48 -0.62 -5.96 -6.49
C ALA A 48 -1.81 -5.64 -7.41
N ILE A 49 -2.85 -6.48 -7.38
CA ILE A 49 -4.08 -6.24 -8.15
C ILE A 49 -4.75 -4.94 -7.69
N ALA A 50 -4.90 -4.75 -6.37
CA ALA A 50 -5.49 -3.54 -5.82
C ALA A 50 -4.69 -2.28 -6.21
N SER A 51 -3.36 -2.36 -6.16
CA SER A 51 -2.42 -1.30 -6.55
C SER A 51 -2.56 -0.93 -8.03
N VAL A 52 -2.62 -1.92 -8.93
CA VAL A 52 -2.82 -1.69 -10.38
C VAL A 52 -4.16 -0.98 -10.62
N VAL A 53 -5.25 -1.47 -10.01
CA VAL A 53 -6.57 -0.82 -10.15
C VAL A 53 -6.52 0.62 -9.64
N TRP A 54 -5.89 0.85 -8.48
CA TRP A 54 -5.75 2.18 -7.90
C TRP A 54 -4.95 3.13 -8.79
N PHE A 55 -3.83 2.66 -9.34
CA PHE A 55 -2.96 3.42 -10.20
C PHE A 55 -3.62 3.75 -11.54
N VAL A 56 -4.35 2.80 -12.15
CA VAL A 56 -5.12 3.02 -13.38
C VAL A 56 -6.19 4.10 -13.17
N ILE A 57 -6.93 4.03 -12.06
CA ILE A 57 -7.93 5.08 -11.73
C ILE A 57 -7.24 6.44 -11.60
N PHE A 58 -6.09 6.51 -10.95
CA PHE A 58 -5.30 7.73 -10.83
C PHE A 58 -4.78 8.25 -12.18
N ALA A 59 -4.25 7.39 -13.03
CA ALA A 59 -3.74 7.78 -14.34
C ALA A 59 -4.84 8.37 -15.24
N ILE A 60 -6.06 7.83 -15.16
CA ILE A 60 -7.19 8.29 -15.98
C ILE A 60 -7.89 9.52 -15.39
N LYS A 61 -8.03 9.60 -14.06
CA LYS A 61 -8.88 10.61 -13.39
C LYS A 61 -8.11 11.62 -12.55
N GLY A 62 -6.81 11.47 -12.40
CA GLY A 62 -5.99 12.24 -11.47
C GLY A 62 -6.28 11.92 -10.00
N LEU A 63 -5.83 12.81 -9.12
CA LEU A 63 -6.02 12.68 -7.68
C LEU A 63 -7.50 12.72 -7.32
N ALA A 64 -7.96 11.75 -6.51
CA ALA A 64 -9.36 11.65 -6.11
C ALA A 64 -9.84 12.78 -5.18
N GLY A 65 -8.91 13.44 -4.49
CA GLY A 65 -9.19 14.48 -3.50
C GLY A 65 -8.39 15.76 -3.75
N ARG A 66 -8.88 16.85 -3.16
CA ARG A 66 -8.25 18.18 -3.18
C ARG A 66 -7.93 18.63 -1.76
N ALA A 67 -6.95 19.53 -1.64
CA ALA A 67 -6.61 20.15 -0.37
C ALA A 67 -7.83 20.87 0.24
N GLY A 68 -8.08 20.67 1.53
CA GLY A 68 -9.22 21.27 2.23
C GLY A 68 -9.09 22.80 2.35
N PRO A 69 -10.22 23.53 2.42
CA PRO A 69 -10.21 25.00 2.47
C PRO A 69 -9.54 25.55 3.73
N LYS A 70 -9.68 24.85 4.87
CA LYS A 70 -9.10 25.22 6.17
C LYS A 70 -7.60 24.94 6.30
N LEU A 71 -6.96 24.30 5.31
CA LEU A 71 -5.54 24.01 5.37
C LEU A 71 -4.70 25.31 5.26
N PRO A 72 -3.63 25.46 6.07
CA PRO A 72 -2.64 26.51 5.88
C PRO A 72 -1.98 26.46 4.48
N PRO A 73 -1.44 27.59 3.97
CA PRO A 73 -0.88 27.65 2.62
C PRO A 73 0.19 26.59 2.32
N LEU A 74 1.11 26.33 3.26
CA LEU A 74 2.14 25.31 3.09
C LEU A 74 1.53 23.91 3.00
N ALA A 75 0.60 23.56 3.89
CA ALA A 75 -0.10 22.27 3.88
C ALA A 75 -0.90 22.06 2.58
N LYS A 76 -1.48 23.13 2.00
CA LYS A 76 -2.16 23.06 0.70
C LYS A 76 -1.20 22.69 -0.44
N ARG A 77 0.04 23.18 -0.43
CA ARG A 77 1.07 22.85 -1.44
C ARG A 77 1.61 21.44 -1.27
N VAL A 78 1.85 21.01 -0.03
CA VAL A 78 2.42 19.69 0.30
C VAL A 78 1.40 18.56 0.12
N HIS A 79 0.12 18.81 0.39
CA HIS A 79 -0.95 17.81 0.27
C HIS A 79 -0.94 17.00 -1.05
N PRO A 80 -0.97 17.62 -2.24
CA PRO A 80 -0.95 16.86 -3.50
C PRO A 80 0.39 16.14 -3.73
N VAL A 81 1.51 16.63 -3.20
CA VAL A 81 2.82 15.98 -3.32
C VAL A 81 2.82 14.66 -2.55
N VAL A 82 2.42 14.67 -1.28
CA VAL A 82 2.33 13.46 -0.45
C VAL A 82 1.40 12.43 -1.06
N HIS A 83 0.23 12.86 -1.57
CA HIS A 83 -0.68 11.93 -2.24
C HIS A 83 -0.05 11.32 -3.49
N ARG A 84 0.65 12.11 -4.33
CA ARG A 84 1.36 11.56 -5.49
C ARG A 84 2.45 10.57 -5.06
N ILE A 85 3.23 10.88 -4.02
CA ILE A 85 4.22 9.94 -3.47
C ILE A 85 3.53 8.62 -3.09
N LEU A 86 2.36 8.65 -2.47
CA LEU A 86 1.61 7.42 -2.16
C LEU A 86 1.09 6.70 -3.42
N TYR A 87 0.57 7.44 -4.41
CA TYR A 87 0.06 6.87 -5.67
C TYR A 87 1.16 6.20 -6.50
N PHE A 88 2.39 6.72 -6.50
CA PHE A 88 3.54 6.10 -7.18
C PHE A 88 4.29 5.11 -6.28
N GLY A 89 4.37 5.38 -4.99
CA GLY A 89 5.10 4.57 -4.02
C GLY A 89 4.47 3.20 -3.83
N LEU A 90 3.13 3.11 -3.77
CA LEU A 90 2.44 1.82 -3.66
C LEU A 90 2.77 0.86 -4.83
N PRO A 91 2.58 1.23 -6.12
CA PRO A 91 2.96 0.36 -7.22
C PRO A 91 4.46 0.10 -7.29
N PHE A 92 5.30 1.05 -6.88
CA PHE A 92 6.75 0.83 -6.81
C PHE A 92 7.16 -0.22 -5.78
N VAL A 93 6.57 -0.19 -4.58
CA VAL A 93 6.78 -1.22 -3.54
C VAL A 93 6.27 -2.58 -4.01
N VAL A 94 5.08 -2.64 -4.61
CA VAL A 94 4.55 -3.88 -5.19
C VAL A 94 5.48 -4.42 -6.28
N PHE A 95 5.96 -3.55 -7.16
CA PHE A 95 6.85 -3.93 -8.26
C PHE A 95 8.17 -4.51 -7.73
N THR A 96 8.82 -3.82 -6.79
CA THR A 96 10.05 -4.33 -6.15
C THR A 96 9.81 -5.64 -5.42
N GLY A 97 8.66 -5.82 -4.77
CA GLY A 97 8.26 -7.07 -4.13
C GLY A 97 8.11 -8.21 -5.14
N ALA A 98 7.51 -7.95 -6.30
CA ALA A 98 7.44 -8.93 -7.39
C ALA A 98 8.83 -9.32 -7.93
N MET A 99 9.77 -8.36 -7.97
CA MET A 99 11.16 -8.64 -8.35
C MET A 99 11.83 -9.59 -7.35
N THR A 100 11.55 -9.48 -6.04
CA THR A 100 12.06 -10.45 -5.05
C THR A 100 11.63 -11.88 -5.39
N ALA A 101 10.37 -12.05 -5.80
CA ALA A 101 9.85 -13.36 -6.18
C ALA A 101 10.51 -13.87 -7.47
N ILE A 102 10.62 -13.03 -8.49
CA ILE A 102 11.26 -13.40 -9.77
C ILE A 102 12.73 -13.74 -9.58
N GLY A 103 13.46 -13.02 -8.72
CA GLY A 103 14.86 -13.24 -8.42
C GLY A 103 15.14 -14.47 -7.55
N ALA A 104 14.12 -15.09 -6.96
CA ALA A 104 14.30 -16.23 -6.06
C ALA A 104 14.77 -17.51 -6.79
N PRO A 105 15.69 -18.30 -6.20
CA PRO A 105 16.20 -19.54 -6.77
C PRO A 105 15.27 -20.76 -6.53
N TYR A 106 14.03 -20.52 -6.10
CA TYR A 106 13.03 -21.54 -5.83
C TYR A 106 11.65 -21.04 -6.23
N VAL A 107 10.73 -21.97 -6.48
CA VAL A 107 9.37 -21.63 -6.90
C VAL A 107 8.57 -21.04 -5.73
N ILE A 108 8.03 -19.85 -5.93
CA ILE A 108 7.11 -19.18 -5.01
C ILE A 108 5.72 -19.24 -5.61
N LYS A 109 4.78 -19.80 -4.85
CA LYS A 109 3.38 -19.88 -5.24
C LYS A 109 2.51 -19.04 -4.30
N ALA A 110 1.86 -18.02 -4.83
CA ALA A 110 0.85 -17.25 -4.12
C ALA A 110 -0.29 -18.19 -3.66
N PHE A 111 -0.55 -18.18 -2.35
CA PHE A 111 -1.48 -19.08 -1.67
C PHE A 111 -1.24 -20.58 -1.97
N GLY A 112 -0.03 -20.96 -2.40
CA GLY A 112 0.32 -22.33 -2.77
C GLY A 112 -0.15 -22.76 -4.16
N ILE A 113 -0.90 -21.92 -4.87
CA ILE A 113 -1.60 -22.28 -6.12
C ILE A 113 -1.02 -21.54 -7.32
N VAL A 114 -0.85 -20.21 -7.23
CA VAL A 114 -0.48 -19.38 -8.37
C VAL A 114 1.04 -19.20 -8.42
N PRO A 115 1.76 -19.80 -9.38
CA PRO A 115 3.21 -19.61 -9.49
C PRO A 115 3.54 -18.17 -9.87
N LEU A 116 4.40 -17.52 -9.08
CA LEU A 116 4.85 -16.14 -9.33
C LEU A 116 6.19 -16.10 -10.07
N ASN A 117 6.94 -17.21 -10.08
CA ASN A 117 8.22 -17.36 -10.75
C ASN A 117 8.44 -18.82 -11.17
N THR A 118 9.57 -19.09 -11.81
CA THR A 118 10.02 -20.44 -12.20
C THR A 118 11.11 -21.00 -11.28
N GLY A 119 11.63 -20.21 -10.33
CA GLY A 119 12.77 -20.57 -9.50
C GLY A 119 14.13 -20.47 -10.22
N GLY A 120 14.20 -19.82 -11.38
CA GLY A 120 15.43 -19.68 -12.17
C GLY A 120 16.39 -18.56 -11.71
N GLY A 121 16.11 -17.91 -10.58
CA GLY A 121 16.94 -16.83 -10.05
C GLY A 121 18.16 -17.31 -9.26
N THR A 122 18.84 -16.40 -8.56
CA THR A 122 19.98 -16.71 -7.69
C THR A 122 19.81 -16.06 -6.33
N LYS A 123 20.42 -16.63 -5.28
CA LYS A 123 20.39 -16.03 -3.92
C LYS A 123 20.90 -14.60 -3.90
N ALA A 124 21.94 -14.30 -4.68
CA ALA A 124 22.51 -12.95 -4.77
C ALA A 124 21.52 -11.97 -5.40
N LEU A 125 20.89 -12.34 -6.52
CA LEU A 125 19.89 -11.50 -7.19
C LEU A 125 18.66 -11.27 -6.31
N GLN A 126 18.16 -12.33 -5.67
CA GLN A 126 17.07 -12.23 -4.70
C GLN A 126 17.43 -11.27 -3.56
N GLY A 127 18.65 -11.38 -3.01
CA GLY A 127 19.11 -10.53 -1.92
C GLY A 127 19.07 -9.04 -2.26
N VAL A 128 19.56 -8.67 -3.45
CA VAL A 128 19.49 -7.27 -3.94
C VAL A 128 18.04 -6.79 -4.03
N PHE A 129 17.13 -7.59 -4.59
CA PHE A 129 15.74 -7.20 -4.69
C PHE A 129 15.04 -7.11 -3.33
N VAL A 130 15.39 -7.97 -2.38
CA VAL A 130 14.86 -7.92 -1.01
C VAL A 130 15.27 -6.62 -0.34
N GLU A 131 16.55 -6.25 -0.40
CA GLU A 131 17.06 -5.00 0.18
C GLU A 131 16.36 -3.77 -0.45
N VAL A 132 16.25 -3.73 -1.79
CA VAL A 132 15.54 -2.65 -2.48
C VAL A 132 14.06 -2.59 -2.07
N HIS A 133 13.41 -3.74 -1.94
CA HIS A 133 12.01 -3.82 -1.54
C HIS A 133 11.80 -3.36 -0.09
N GLU A 134 12.67 -3.75 0.84
CA GLU A 134 12.63 -3.33 2.25
C GLU A 134 12.80 -1.81 2.38
N ILE A 135 13.77 -1.22 1.68
CA ILE A 135 13.97 0.23 1.65
C ILE A 135 12.72 0.92 1.09
N ALA A 136 12.19 0.44 -0.03
CA ALA A 136 10.99 1.01 -0.65
C ALA A 136 9.77 0.91 0.29
N PHE A 137 9.59 -0.23 0.95
CA PHE A 137 8.50 -0.48 1.89
C PHE A 137 8.60 0.46 3.09
N ASN A 138 9.79 0.62 3.68
CA ASN A 138 10.01 1.51 4.82
C ASN A 138 9.72 2.98 4.48
N ILE A 139 10.13 3.45 3.29
CA ILE A 139 9.81 4.80 2.82
C ILE A 139 8.30 4.99 2.63
N LEU A 140 7.63 4.00 2.03
CA LEU A 140 6.18 4.04 1.85
C LEU A 140 5.46 4.04 3.21
N LEU A 141 5.88 3.17 4.14
CA LEU A 141 5.30 3.07 5.47
C LEU A 141 5.43 4.40 6.23
N PHE A 142 6.61 5.01 6.23
CA PHE A 142 6.82 6.34 6.80
C PHE A 142 5.86 7.38 6.20
N THR A 143 5.70 7.36 4.87
CA THR A 143 4.78 8.26 4.15
C THR A 143 3.31 8.00 4.56
N ILE A 144 2.92 6.74 4.73
CA ILE A 144 1.57 6.35 5.18
C ILE A 144 1.32 6.83 6.61
N VAL A 145 2.28 6.66 7.51
CA VAL A 145 2.17 7.14 8.90
C VAL A 145 2.05 8.67 8.92
N ALA A 146 2.91 9.38 8.20
CA ALA A 146 2.83 10.83 8.07
C ALA A 146 1.47 11.29 7.50
N HIS A 147 0.96 10.59 6.48
CA HIS A 147 -0.36 10.82 5.90
C HIS A 147 -1.48 10.62 6.92
N ALA A 148 -1.46 9.52 7.69
CA ALA A 148 -2.44 9.23 8.72
C ALA A 148 -2.42 10.29 9.82
N VAL A 149 -1.24 10.61 10.37
CA VAL A 149 -1.05 11.67 11.38
C VAL A 149 -1.56 13.01 10.88
N PHE A 150 -1.27 13.37 9.62
CA PHE A 150 -1.77 14.60 9.02
C PHE A 150 -3.31 14.65 9.00
N HIS A 151 -3.98 13.54 8.65
CA HIS A 151 -5.43 13.47 8.65
C HIS A 151 -6.04 13.43 10.06
N LEU A 152 -5.36 12.84 11.05
CA LEU A 152 -5.74 12.92 12.46
C LEU A 152 -5.62 14.36 12.99
N TRP A 153 -4.53 15.07 12.67
CA TRP A 153 -4.36 16.47 13.03
C TRP A 153 -5.46 17.36 12.41
N ARG A 154 -5.78 17.16 11.12
CA ARG A 154 -6.89 17.86 10.46
C ARG A 154 -8.23 17.61 11.15
N HIS A 155 -8.42 16.40 11.66
CA HIS A 155 -9.63 16.03 12.35
C HIS A 155 -9.75 16.70 13.73
N TYR A 156 -8.74 16.55 14.59
CA TYR A 156 -8.82 17.03 15.97
C TYR A 156 -8.61 18.55 16.09
N ILE A 157 -7.71 19.12 15.29
CA ILE A 157 -7.33 20.54 15.39
C ILE A 157 -8.12 21.41 14.41
N LEU A 158 -8.08 21.10 13.10
CA LEU A 158 -8.77 21.93 12.10
C LEU A 158 -10.28 21.67 12.02
N ARG A 159 -10.73 20.51 12.51
CA ARG A 159 -12.13 20.07 12.49
C ARG A 159 -12.76 20.29 11.11
N ASP A 160 -12.06 19.86 10.08
CA ASP A 160 -12.42 20.10 8.67
C ASP A 160 -13.24 18.96 8.04
N ASN A 161 -13.60 17.94 8.84
CA ASN A 161 -14.34 16.76 8.43
C ASN A 161 -13.69 15.94 7.29
N ALA A 162 -12.40 16.10 7.03
CA ALA A 162 -11.72 15.39 5.95
C ALA A 162 -11.77 13.87 6.09
N LEU A 163 -11.64 13.34 7.32
CA LEU A 163 -11.74 11.89 7.57
C LEU A 163 -13.08 11.32 7.08
N ARG A 164 -14.20 12.01 7.32
CA ARG A 164 -15.55 11.57 6.88
C ARG A 164 -15.64 11.41 5.35
N ILE A 165 -14.78 12.08 4.59
CA ILE A 165 -14.72 11.94 3.12
C ILE A 165 -14.33 10.52 2.74
N MET A 166 -13.38 9.90 3.44
CA MET A 166 -12.82 8.56 3.14
C MET A 166 -13.30 7.46 4.09
N THR A 167 -13.84 7.79 5.27
CA THR A 167 -14.41 6.80 6.19
C THR A 167 -15.81 6.34 5.75
N PRO A 168 -16.16 5.03 5.88
CA PRO A 168 -17.52 4.54 5.69
C PRO A 168 -18.55 5.30 6.53
N LYS A 169 -19.78 5.47 6.00
CA LYS A 169 -20.85 6.25 6.67
C LYS A 169 -21.20 5.70 8.06
N ALA A 170 -21.18 4.38 8.23
CA ALA A 170 -21.49 3.71 9.50
C ALA A 170 -20.59 4.18 10.67
N LEU A 171 -19.38 4.64 10.37
CA LEU A 171 -18.42 5.10 11.39
C LEU A 171 -18.45 6.62 11.61
N HIS A 172 -19.28 7.36 10.87
CA HIS A 172 -19.32 8.83 10.98
C HIS A 172 -19.77 9.32 12.35
N ARG A 173 -20.51 8.51 13.12
CA ARG A 173 -20.91 8.86 14.49
C ARG A 173 -19.75 8.93 15.48
N TYR A 174 -18.61 8.34 15.13
CA TYR A 174 -17.39 8.32 15.96
C TYR A 174 -16.33 9.32 15.49
N LEU A 175 -16.65 10.13 14.47
CA LEU A 175 -15.79 11.16 13.89
C LEU A 175 -16.42 12.53 14.10
#